data_AF-A0A2P2EAR9-F1
#
_entry.id   AF-A0A2P2EAR9-F1
#
_cell.length_a   1.000
_cell.length_b   1.000
_cell.length_c   1.000
_cell.angle_alpha   90.00
_cell.angle_beta   90.00
_cell.angle_gamma   90.00
#
_symmetry.space_group_name_H-M   'P 1'
#
loop_
_entity.id
_entity.type
_entity.pdbx_description
1 polymer ?
#
loop_
_entity_poly.entity_id
_entity_poly.type
_entity_poly.pdbx_seq_one_letter_code
_entity_poly.pdbx_strand_id
1 'polypeptide(L)'
;MVDGWTYGGVKIPSTTNIGGYFERASGEFPFVAAPSWLAAKSSLDPSIPFNISTTNDIIGGNSGSPLIDRQGRVVGAAFDGNIHSLGGNYAYDGRYNRTVSVTTAAISEALKKVYKADRLVAELKIK
;
A
#
# COMPACT_ATOMS: atom_id res chain seq x y z
N MET A 1 4.79 11.55 -7.84
CA MET A 1 6.07 10.94 -7.35
C MET A 1 5.79 10.21 -6.04
N VAL A 2 6.61 9.22 -5.67
CA VAL A 2 6.52 8.61 -4.33
C VAL A 2 7.08 9.61 -3.33
N ASP A 3 6.25 10.02 -2.36
CA ASP A 3 6.64 11.03 -1.38
C ASP A 3 5.80 10.96 -0.11
N GLY A 4 6.43 11.32 1.02
CA GLY A 4 5.79 11.47 2.32
C GLY A 4 5.28 12.89 2.50
N TRP A 5 4.93 13.30 3.72
CA TRP A 5 4.56 14.69 4.01
C TRP A 5 5.00 15.08 5.42
N THR A 6 5.01 16.37 5.72
CA THR A 6 5.24 16.86 7.09
C THR A 6 3.93 17.35 7.67
N TYR A 7 3.57 16.88 8.85
CA TYR A 7 2.37 17.32 9.57
C TYR A 7 2.70 17.57 11.05
N GLY A 8 2.37 18.76 11.56
CA GLY A 8 2.67 19.14 12.94
C GLY A 8 4.17 19.08 13.28
N GLY A 9 5.05 19.37 12.32
CA GLY A 9 6.51 19.26 12.49
C GLY A 9 7.07 17.84 12.37
N VAL A 10 6.22 16.81 12.23
CA VAL A 10 6.64 15.42 12.08
C VAL A 10 6.67 15.03 10.61
N LYS A 11 7.79 14.46 10.17
CA LYS A 11 7.92 13.89 8.83
C LYS A 11 7.31 12.49 8.80
N ILE A 12 6.27 12.32 8.00
CA ILE A 12 5.62 11.04 7.73
C ILE A 12 6.31 10.40 6.51
N PRO A 13 6.84 9.16 6.63
CA PRO A 13 7.52 8.50 5.52
C PRO A 13 6.54 8.14 4.40
N SER A 14 7.08 7.96 3.20
CA SER A 14 6.30 7.62 2.01
C SER A 14 5.92 6.15 1.90
N THR A 15 6.42 5.30 2.79
CA THR A 15 6.39 3.85 2.63
C THR A 15 6.15 3.19 3.98
N THR A 16 5.30 2.16 4.00
CA THR A 16 5.18 1.18 5.08
C THR A 16 5.68 -0.18 4.60
N ASN A 17 5.84 -1.14 5.52
CA ASN A 17 6.42 -2.45 5.22
C ASN A 17 5.52 -3.55 5.78
N ILE A 18 5.68 -4.79 5.30
CA ILE A 18 4.94 -5.95 5.81
C ILE A 18 5.18 -6.15 7.32
N GLY A 19 6.37 -5.86 7.83
CA GLY A 19 6.65 -5.91 9.27
C GLY A 19 5.69 -5.05 10.10
N GLY A 20 5.40 -3.84 9.62
CA GLY A 20 4.50 -2.90 10.28
C GLY A 20 3.04 -3.37 10.38
N TYR A 21 2.61 -4.28 9.50
CA TYR A 21 1.30 -4.95 9.64
C TYR A 21 1.24 -5.78 10.93
N PHE A 22 2.29 -6.56 11.20
CA PHE A 22 2.34 -7.41 12.38
C PHE A 22 2.62 -6.64 13.67
N GLU A 23 3.38 -5.55 13.60
CA GLU A 23 3.59 -4.64 14.74
C GLU A 23 2.29 -4.00 15.22
N ARG A 24 1.37 -3.73 14.29
CA ARG A 24 0.07 -3.09 14.59
C ARG A 24 -1.02 -4.08 14.96
N ALA A 25 -0.83 -5.38 14.74
CA ALA A 25 -1.83 -6.41 15.01
C ALA A 25 -1.98 -6.67 16.53
N SER A 26 -2.73 -5.82 17.22
CA SER A 26 -2.95 -5.91 18.67
C SER A 26 -3.80 -7.11 19.10
N GLY A 27 -4.55 -7.72 18.16
CA GLY A 27 -5.53 -8.76 18.47
C GLY A 27 -6.91 -8.23 18.84
N GLU A 28 -7.08 -6.90 18.87
CA GLU A 28 -8.35 -6.22 19.14
C GLU A 28 -8.87 -5.53 17.88
N PHE A 29 -10.19 -5.47 17.70
CA PHE A 29 -10.79 -4.79 16.55
C PHE A 29 -10.40 -3.29 16.53
N PRO A 30 -10.02 -2.70 15.38
CA PRO A 30 -9.96 -3.26 14.03
C PRO A 30 -8.61 -3.92 13.64
N PHE A 31 -7.69 -4.09 14.59
CA PHE A 31 -6.33 -4.59 14.40
C PHE A 31 -6.16 -6.08 14.72
N VAL A 32 -7.14 -6.89 14.27
CA VAL A 32 -7.04 -8.35 14.32
C VAL A 32 -6.41 -8.84 13.02
N ALA A 33 -5.20 -9.41 13.10
CA ALA A 33 -4.56 -10.01 11.93
C ALA A 33 -5.32 -11.26 11.46
N ALA A 34 -5.45 -11.43 10.15
CA ALA A 34 -6.11 -12.60 9.59
C ALA A 34 -5.31 -13.88 9.89
N PRO A 35 -5.95 -15.01 10.22
CA PRO A 35 -5.25 -16.25 10.54
C PRO A 35 -4.26 -16.72 9.48
N SER A 36 -4.57 -16.53 8.19
CA SER A 36 -3.66 -16.87 7.09
C SER A 36 -2.37 -16.04 7.09
N TRP A 37 -2.45 -14.75 7.43
CA TRP A 37 -1.29 -13.88 7.56
C TRP A 37 -0.44 -14.25 8.78
N LEU A 38 -1.06 -14.61 9.90
CA LEU A 38 -0.36 -15.11 11.09
C LEU A 38 0.38 -16.42 10.78
N ALA A 39 -0.28 -17.37 10.11
CA ALA A 39 0.31 -18.63 9.71
C ALA A 39 1.50 -18.45 8.73
N ALA A 40 1.43 -17.44 7.86
CA ALA A 40 2.49 -17.15 6.89
C ALA A 40 3.63 -16.27 7.44
N LYS A 41 3.47 -15.66 8.64
CA LYS A 41 4.36 -14.61 9.18
C LYS A 41 5.85 -14.93 9.07
N SER A 42 6.27 -16.14 9.44
CA SER A 42 7.69 -16.55 9.41
C SER A 42 8.27 -16.71 8.00
N SER A 43 7.42 -16.84 6.98
CA SER A 43 7.83 -16.99 5.58
C SER A 43 7.89 -15.66 4.82
N LEU A 44 7.29 -14.60 5.38
CA LEU A 44 7.22 -13.28 4.74
C LEU A 44 8.49 -12.47 5.00
N ASP A 45 8.93 -11.72 4.00
CA ASP A 45 9.97 -10.71 4.21
C ASP A 45 9.35 -9.44 4.82
N PRO A 46 9.69 -9.08 6.08
CA PRO A 46 9.09 -7.93 6.74
C PRO A 46 9.53 -6.58 6.13
N SER A 47 10.61 -6.56 5.34
CA SER A 47 11.14 -5.34 4.72
C SER A 47 10.37 -4.91 3.47
N ILE A 48 9.61 -5.83 2.84
CA ILE A 48 8.85 -5.57 1.61
C ILE A 48 7.92 -4.36 1.81
N PRO A 49 8.00 -3.34 0.93
CA PRO A 49 7.09 -2.21 0.94
C PRO A 49 5.63 -2.67 0.84
N PHE A 50 4.81 -2.36 1.84
CA PHE A 50 3.39 -2.72 1.85
C PHE A 50 2.58 -1.68 1.09
N ASN A 51 2.47 -0.48 1.66
CA ASN A 51 1.81 0.65 1.03
C ASN A 51 2.81 1.76 0.79
N ILE A 52 2.55 2.55 -0.25
CA ILE A 52 3.28 3.76 -0.56
C ILE A 52 2.33 4.94 -0.71
N SER A 53 2.82 6.12 -0.37
CA SER A 53 2.15 7.38 -0.66
C SER A 53 2.79 8.08 -1.86
N THR A 54 1.94 8.69 -2.67
CA THR A 54 2.36 9.43 -3.86
C THR A 54 1.67 10.79 -3.93
N THR A 55 2.27 11.69 -4.70
CA THR A 55 1.72 13.02 -5.00
C THR A 55 0.65 12.98 -6.11
N ASN A 56 0.16 11.81 -6.51
CA ASN A 56 -0.95 11.72 -7.46
C ASN A 56 -2.19 12.39 -6.87
N ASP A 57 -2.93 13.12 -7.72
CA ASP A 57 -4.18 13.77 -7.35
C ASP A 57 -5.34 12.83 -7.67
N ILE A 58 -6.06 12.40 -6.63
CA ILE A 58 -7.18 11.48 -6.75
C ILE A 58 -8.37 11.96 -5.93
N ILE A 59 -9.55 11.51 -6.35
CA ILE A 59 -10.82 11.63 -5.64
C ILE A 59 -11.58 10.30 -5.69
N GLY A 60 -12.78 10.26 -5.10
CA GLY A 60 -13.70 9.13 -5.21
C GLY A 60 -13.89 8.71 -6.68
N GLY A 61 -13.83 7.40 -6.94
CA GLY A 61 -13.84 6.82 -8.29
C GLY A 61 -12.47 6.32 -8.78
N ASN A 62 -11.37 6.71 -8.13
CA ASN A 62 -10.03 6.23 -8.47
C ASN A 62 -9.63 4.90 -7.79
N SER A 63 -10.46 4.36 -6.90
CA SER A 63 -10.17 3.09 -6.22
C SER A 63 -9.97 1.96 -7.22
N GLY A 64 -8.85 1.25 -7.11
CA GLY A 64 -8.43 0.20 -8.03
C GLY A 64 -7.58 0.70 -9.22
N SER A 65 -7.34 2.00 -9.36
CA SER A 65 -6.51 2.54 -10.45
C SER A 65 -5.08 1.99 -10.39
N PRO A 66 -4.51 1.54 -11.52
CA PRO A 66 -3.14 1.05 -11.55
C PRO A 66 -2.16 2.19 -11.35
N LEU A 67 -1.23 2.02 -10.40
CA LEU A 67 -0.06 2.88 -10.29
C LEU A 67 1.01 2.38 -11.26
N ILE A 68 1.50 3.26 -12.13
CA ILE A 68 2.42 2.93 -13.22
C ILE A 68 3.77 3.62 -13.03
N ASP A 69 4.87 2.91 -13.31
CA ASP A 69 6.22 3.48 -13.32
C ASP A 69 6.59 4.15 -14.66
N ARG A 70 7.81 4.70 -14.73
CA ARG A 70 8.31 5.39 -15.94
C ARG A 70 8.43 4.48 -17.17
N GLN A 71 8.38 3.17 -17.00
CA GLN A 71 8.46 2.17 -18.07
C GLN A 71 7.07 1.63 -18.45
N GLY A 72 5.98 2.16 -17.89
CA GLY A 72 4.64 1.67 -18.18
C GLY A 72 4.26 0.41 -17.41
N ARG A 73 5.03 0.00 -16.40
CA ARG A 73 4.75 -1.22 -15.62
C ARG A 73 3.86 -0.90 -14.42
N VAL A 74 2.95 -1.83 -14.09
CA VAL A 74 2.14 -1.74 -12.88
C VAL A 74 3.01 -1.97 -11.65
N VAL A 75 3.04 -0.99 -10.74
CA VAL A 75 3.80 -1.01 -9.48
C VAL A 75 2.93 -0.92 -8.23
N GLY A 76 1.63 -0.73 -8.39
CA GLY A 76 0.67 -0.77 -7.30
C GLY A 76 -0.75 -0.54 -7.75
N ALA A 77 -1.67 -0.47 -6.78
CA ALA A 77 -3.06 -0.09 -7.00
C ALA A 77 -3.48 0.96 -5.97
N ALA A 78 -4.04 2.07 -6.45
CA ALA A 78 -4.57 3.12 -5.58
C ALA A 78 -5.82 2.62 -4.86
N PHE A 79 -5.93 2.88 -3.56
CA PHE A 79 -7.11 2.48 -2.80
C PHE A 79 -7.67 3.58 -1.91
N ASP A 80 -6.88 4.60 -1.56
CA ASP A 80 -7.33 5.69 -0.69
C ASP A 80 -6.48 6.96 -0.87
N GLY A 81 -6.92 8.07 -0.26
CA GLY A 81 -6.12 9.25 0.00
C GLY A 81 -5.84 9.40 1.50
N ASN A 82 -4.82 10.18 1.88
CA ASN A 82 -4.64 10.53 3.29
C ASN A 82 -5.72 11.51 3.77
N ILE A 83 -5.82 11.76 5.08
CA ILE A 83 -6.86 12.61 5.68
C ILE A 83 -6.92 14.03 5.07
N HIS A 84 -5.78 14.59 4.64
CA HIS A 84 -5.71 15.89 4.01
C HIS A 84 -6.34 15.93 2.61
N SER A 85 -6.49 14.76 1.97
CA SER A 85 -7.09 14.61 0.65
C SER A 85 -8.61 14.73 0.66
N LEU A 86 -9.26 14.81 1.83
CA LEU A 86 -10.70 15.07 1.94
C LEU A 86 -11.12 16.41 1.30
N GLY A 87 -10.26 17.43 1.37
CA GLY A 87 -10.46 18.71 0.67
C GLY A 87 -10.13 18.65 -0.83
N GLY A 88 -9.55 17.54 -1.31
CA GLY A 88 -9.07 17.35 -2.68
C GLY A 88 -10.15 17.47 -3.75
N ASN A 89 -11.42 17.25 -3.40
CA ASN A 89 -12.56 17.49 -4.30
C ASN A 89 -12.68 18.96 -4.74
N TYR A 90 -12.12 19.90 -3.97
CA TYR A 90 -12.22 21.33 -4.21
C TYR A 90 -10.88 21.95 -4.60
N ALA A 91 -9.78 21.50 -3.98
CA ALA A 91 -8.44 21.97 -4.29
C ALA A 91 -7.36 20.96 -3.90
N TYR A 92 -6.32 20.88 -4.71
CA TYR A 92 -5.13 20.06 -4.44
C TYR A 92 -4.03 20.89 -3.75
N ASP A 93 -3.53 20.40 -2.60
CA ASP A 93 -2.33 20.94 -1.94
C ASP A 93 -1.20 19.90 -1.97
N GLY A 94 -0.22 20.11 -2.86
CA GLY A 94 0.92 19.20 -3.03
C GLY A 94 1.79 19.03 -1.78
N ARG A 95 1.67 19.89 -0.77
CA ARG A 95 2.37 19.75 0.51
C ARG A 95 1.78 18.65 1.39
N TYR A 96 0.47 18.40 1.28
CA TYR A 96 -0.26 17.52 2.19
C TYR A 96 -1.01 16.38 1.50
N ASN A 97 -1.62 16.61 0.34
CA ASN A 97 -2.43 15.61 -0.35
C ASN A 97 -1.57 14.42 -0.76
N ARG A 98 -1.97 13.21 -0.39
CA ARG A 98 -1.27 11.99 -0.79
C ARG A 98 -2.27 10.92 -1.20
N THR A 99 -2.04 10.34 -2.37
CA THR A 99 -2.65 9.07 -2.78
C THR A 99 -1.94 7.94 -2.05
N VAL A 100 -2.70 7.00 -1.51
CA VAL A 100 -2.22 5.76 -0.89
C VAL A 100 -2.46 4.59 -1.83
N SER A 101 -1.42 3.81 -2.06
CA SER A 101 -1.46 2.65 -2.94
C SER A 101 -0.81 1.45 -2.28
N VAL A 102 -1.39 0.27 -2.49
CA VAL A 102 -0.72 -1.00 -2.16
C VAL A 102 0.29 -1.31 -3.25
N THR A 103 1.47 -1.82 -2.89
CA THR A 103 2.51 -2.13 -3.88
C THR A 103 2.28 -3.49 -4.54
N THR A 104 2.75 -3.66 -5.77
CA THR A 104 2.79 -4.99 -6.41
C THR A 104 3.74 -5.95 -5.71
N ALA A 105 4.75 -5.46 -4.99
CA ALA A 105 5.64 -6.30 -4.18
C ALA A 105 4.88 -7.00 -3.05
N ALA A 106 4.08 -6.26 -2.27
CA ALA A 106 3.27 -6.85 -1.21
C ALA A 106 2.14 -7.73 -1.75
N ILE A 107 1.50 -7.34 -2.86
CA ILE A 107 0.51 -8.19 -3.54
C ILE A 107 1.15 -9.52 -3.96
N SER A 108 2.32 -9.48 -4.59
CA SER A 108 3.02 -10.67 -5.08
C SER A 108 3.42 -11.60 -3.93
N GLU A 109 3.99 -11.03 -2.86
CA GLU A 109 4.36 -11.76 -1.65
C GLU A 109 3.14 -12.43 -1.00
N ALA A 110 2.03 -11.70 -0.87
CA ALA A 110 0.81 -12.24 -0.30
C ALA A 110 0.19 -13.36 -1.17
N LEU A 111 0.09 -13.16 -2.49
CA LEU A 111 -0.41 -14.18 -3.42
C LEU A 111 0.41 -15.47 -3.33
N LYS A 112 1.74 -15.35 -3.31
CA LYS A 112 2.65 -16.51 -3.27
C LYS A 112 2.69 -17.19 -1.91
N LYS A 113 2.76 -16.42 -0.82
CA LYS A 113 3.08 -16.98 0.51
C LYS A 113 1.89 -17.10 1.45
N VAL A 114 0.97 -16.13 1.44
CA VAL A 114 -0.22 -16.12 2.31
C VAL A 114 -1.36 -16.92 1.68
N TYR A 115 -1.65 -16.65 0.40
CA TYR A 115 -2.83 -17.21 -0.28
C TYR A 115 -2.53 -18.45 -1.12
N LYS A 116 -1.25 -18.79 -1.35
CA LYS A 116 -0.81 -19.94 -2.17
C LYS A 116 -1.49 -19.98 -3.55
N ALA A 117 -1.64 -18.80 -4.17
CA ALA A 117 -2.36 -18.60 -5.41
C ALA A 117 -1.46 -18.84 -6.63
N ASP A 118 -0.82 -20.00 -6.71
CA ASP A 118 0.25 -20.31 -7.68
C ASP A 118 -0.19 -20.11 -9.15
N ARG A 119 -1.46 -20.43 -9.46
CA ARG A 119 -2.03 -20.20 -10.79
C ARG A 119 -2.00 -18.73 -11.19
N LEU A 120 -2.38 -17.82 -10.27
CA LEU A 120 -2.40 -16.38 -10.54
C LEU A 120 -0.98 -15.80 -10.59
N VAL A 121 -0.08 -16.28 -9.73
CA VAL A 121 1.35 -15.92 -9.76
C VAL A 121 1.96 -16.25 -11.13
N ALA A 122 1.67 -17.44 -11.66
CA ALA A 122 2.12 -17.86 -12.99
C ALA A 122 1.49 -17.02 -14.11
N GLU A 123 0.18 -16.76 -14.05
CA GLU A 123 -0.56 -15.95 -15.03
C GLU A 123 -0.02 -14.52 -15.12
N LEU A 124 0.23 -13.89 -13.97
CA LEU A 124 0.77 -12.53 -13.86
C LEU A 124 2.28 -12.46 -14.11
N LYS A 125 2.94 -13.60 -14.33
CA LYS A 125 4.40 -13.72 -14.53
C LYS A 125 5.20 -13.06 -13.39
N ILE A 126 4.68 -13.16 -12.17
CA ILE A 126 5.35 -12.71 -10.96
C ILE A 126 6.54 -13.64 -10.71
N LYS A 127 7.74 -13.07 -10.61
CA LYS A 127 8.98 -13.83 -10.34
C LYS A 127 9.21 -13.98 -8.84
#